data_AF-M4N8P1-F1
#
_entry.id   AF-M4N8P1-F1
#
_cell.length_a   1.000
_cell.length_b   1.000
_cell.length_c   1.000
_cell.angle_alpha   90.00
_cell.angle_beta   90.00
_cell.angle_gamma   90.00
#
_symmetry.space_group_name_H-M   'P 1'
#
loop_
_entity.id
_entity.type
_entity.pdbx_description
1 polymer ?
#
loop_
_entity_poly.entity_id
_entity_poly.type
_entity_poly.pdbx_seq_one_letter_code
_entity_poly.pdbx_strand_id
1 'polypeptide(L)'
;HATQGWCRLILSAKLSNVEIVTIAMGGLYSHVKRPRWVMEFLEKQNASDDDIVITVDGSDIIVSDGEKYENAVEYFMQNTAENEEKFSGEDIVKEKHISPIMFMTTSECYAPQLDLLMNSDHKEHVQRCLWFFNVGYRKEEDKKLPHLLKSPPSGKPYLSACNLIARVLAFKRFEYAF
;
A
#
# COMPACT_ATOMS: atom_id res chain seq x y z
N HIS A 1 11.24 21.37 7.41
CA HIS A 1 10.25 22.44 7.60
C HIS A 1 8.86 21.87 7.40
N ALA A 2 7.88 22.26 8.22
CA ALA A 2 6.49 21.89 8.02
C ALA A 2 5.93 22.58 6.77
N THR A 3 5.38 21.80 5.84
CA THR A 3 4.74 22.34 4.63
C THR A 3 3.28 22.69 4.94
N GLN A 4 2.67 23.57 4.13
CA GLN A 4 1.23 23.87 4.25
C GLN A 4 0.38 22.60 4.15
N GLY A 5 0.77 21.68 3.26
CA GLY A 5 0.14 20.38 3.08
C GLY A 5 0.14 19.52 4.34
N TRP A 6 1.30 19.40 5.00
CA TRP A 6 1.43 18.68 6.27
C TRP A 6 0.61 19.31 7.39
N CYS A 7 0.62 20.65 7.50
CA CYS A 7 -0.21 21.33 8.49
C CYS A 7 -1.70 21.03 8.29
N ARG A 8 -2.16 20.97 7.02
CA ARG A 8 -3.54 20.63 6.69
C ARG A 8 -3.88 19.19 7.06
N LEU A 9 -2.98 18.24 6.80
CA LEU A 9 -3.14 16.84 7.21
C LEU A 9 -3.35 16.75 8.72
N ILE A 10 -2.43 17.30 9.51
CA ILE A 10 -2.48 17.23 10.98
C ILE A 10 -3.74 17.91 11.52
N LEU A 11 -4.11 19.08 10.98
CA LEU A 11 -5.35 19.76 11.37
C LEU A 11 -6.58 18.92 11.07
N SER A 12 -6.68 18.37 9.85
CA SER A 12 -7.82 17.56 9.43
C SER A 12 -7.97 16.28 10.26
N ALA A 13 -6.85 15.60 10.54
CA ALA A 13 -6.83 14.41 11.41
C ALA A 13 -7.33 14.73 12.81
N LYS A 14 -6.85 15.83 13.41
CA LYS A 14 -7.31 16.28 14.73
C LYS A 14 -8.80 16.61 14.76
N LEU A 15 -9.31 17.26 13.72
CA LEU A 15 -10.74 17.57 13.61
C LEU A 15 -11.60 16.31 13.41
N SER A 16 -11.05 15.27 12.81
CA SER A 16 -11.70 13.97 12.61
C SER A 16 -11.41 12.94 13.71
N ASN A 17 -10.78 13.34 14.82
CA ASN A 17 -10.40 12.44 15.92
C ASN A 17 -9.50 11.25 15.50
N VAL A 18 -8.63 11.47 14.50
CA VAL A 18 -7.62 10.50 14.06
C VAL A 18 -6.24 10.96 14.53
N GLU A 19 -5.52 10.06 15.19
CA GLU A 19 -4.14 10.30 15.59
C GLU A 19 -3.18 9.99 14.44
N ILE A 20 -2.27 10.93 14.14
CA ILE A 20 -1.22 10.73 13.14
C ILE A 20 0.14 10.92 13.80
N VAL A 21 0.99 9.91 13.65
CA VAL A 21 2.41 10.02 13.98
C VAL A 21 3.18 10.47 12.75
N THR A 22 3.93 11.57 12.88
CA THR A 22 4.84 12.01 11.81
C THR A 22 6.21 11.38 12.00
N ILE A 23 6.68 10.67 10.98
CA ILE A 23 8.02 10.08 10.94
C ILE A 23 8.92 10.86 9.97
N ALA A 24 10.24 10.70 10.12
CA ALA A 24 11.26 11.25 9.21
C ALA A 24 11.16 12.76 8.94
N MET A 25 10.69 13.55 9.92
CA MET A 25 10.66 15.01 9.83
C MET A 25 12.06 15.56 9.56
N GLY A 26 12.21 16.33 8.48
CA GLY A 26 13.49 16.89 8.05
C GLY A 26 14.38 15.91 7.25
N GLY A 27 13.94 14.69 7.02
CA GLY A 27 14.63 13.73 6.16
C GLY A 27 14.59 14.12 4.67
N LEU A 28 15.63 13.73 3.92
CA LEU A 28 15.64 13.87 2.47
C LEU A 28 14.77 12.78 1.85
N TYR A 29 13.62 13.20 1.32
CA TYR A 29 12.61 12.31 0.77
C TYR A 29 13.08 11.57 -0.49
N SER A 30 12.77 10.29 -0.54
CA SER A 30 12.82 9.44 -1.72
C SER A 30 11.79 8.32 -1.54
N HIS A 31 11.08 7.95 -2.62
CA HIS A 31 10.03 6.93 -2.57
C HIS A 31 10.52 5.59 -2.02
N VAL A 32 11.80 5.23 -2.23
CA VAL A 32 12.37 3.96 -1.73
C VAL A 32 12.70 3.98 -0.24
N LYS A 33 12.81 5.16 0.39
CA LYS A 33 13.19 5.27 1.82
C LYS A 33 12.02 5.16 2.77
N ARG A 34 10.79 5.37 2.28
CA ARG A 34 9.61 5.41 3.15
C ARG A 34 9.34 4.08 3.85
N PRO A 35 9.34 2.91 3.17
CA PRO A 35 9.12 1.65 3.85
C PRO A 35 10.13 1.42 4.99
N ARG A 36 11.40 1.77 4.74
CA ARG A 36 12.48 1.70 5.73
C ARG A 36 12.20 2.56 6.97
N TRP A 37 11.81 3.82 6.79
CA TRP A 37 11.50 4.71 7.92
C TRP A 37 10.31 4.23 8.74
N VAL A 38 9.30 3.65 8.10
CA VAL A 38 8.17 3.03 8.79
C VAL A 38 8.64 1.82 9.58
N MET A 39 9.48 0.96 9.00
CA MET A 39 10.04 -0.20 9.68
C MET A 39 10.86 0.19 10.91
N GLU A 40 11.77 1.16 10.77
CA GLU A 40 12.55 1.69 11.91
C GLU A 40 11.66 2.28 13.01
N PHE A 41 10.51 2.87 12.65
CA PHE A 41 9.54 3.36 13.63
C PHE A 41 8.83 2.20 14.35
N LEU A 42 8.33 1.21 13.61
CA LEU A 42 7.67 0.03 14.16
C LEU A 42 8.58 -0.76 15.11
N GLU A 43 9.85 -0.93 14.74
CA GLU A 43 10.88 -1.55 15.60
C GLU A 43 11.07 -0.76 16.90
N LYS A 44 11.18 0.58 16.83
CA LYS A 44 11.32 1.43 18.02
C LYS A 44 10.10 1.39 18.94
N GLN A 45 8.91 1.17 18.39
CA GLN A 45 7.68 1.01 19.18
C GLN A 45 7.48 -0.41 19.70
N ASN A 46 8.36 -1.36 19.36
CA ASN A 46 8.16 -2.80 19.59
C ASN A 46 6.80 -3.30 19.09
N ALA A 47 6.40 -2.85 17.89
CA ALA A 47 5.13 -3.25 17.29
C ALA A 47 5.07 -4.77 17.09
N SER A 48 3.97 -5.36 17.53
CA SER A 48 3.65 -6.78 17.36
C SER A 48 3.39 -7.09 15.89
N ASP A 49 3.60 -8.33 15.50
CA ASP A 49 3.27 -8.80 14.15
C ASP A 49 1.76 -8.74 13.84
N ASP A 50 0.93 -8.81 14.88
CA ASP A 50 -0.53 -8.77 14.81
C ASP A 50 -1.07 -7.32 14.69
N ASP A 51 -0.24 -6.32 15.01
CA ASP A 51 -0.59 -4.90 14.91
C ASP A 51 -0.85 -4.49 13.45
N ILE A 52 -1.46 -3.32 13.28
CA ILE A 52 -1.74 -2.73 11.96
C ILE A 52 -0.96 -1.45 11.80
N VAL A 53 -0.38 -1.28 10.62
CA VAL A 53 0.25 -0.04 10.18
C VAL A 53 -0.54 0.54 9.02
N ILE A 54 -0.87 1.83 9.13
CA ILE A 54 -1.45 2.62 8.05
C ILE A 54 -0.48 3.74 7.75
N THR A 55 -0.05 3.82 6.49
CA THR A 55 0.87 4.88 6.05
C THR A 55 0.14 5.78 5.06
N VAL A 56 0.33 7.08 5.21
CA VAL A 56 -0.22 8.08 4.30
C VAL A 56 0.81 9.12 3.90
N ASP A 57 0.61 9.73 2.73
CA ASP A 57 1.40 10.88 2.29
C ASP A 57 1.23 12.08 3.22
N GLY A 58 2.35 12.76 3.50
CA GLY A 58 2.38 13.87 4.44
C GLY A 58 1.99 15.23 3.85
N SER A 59 1.90 15.38 2.52
CA SER A 59 1.75 16.69 1.86
C SER A 59 0.37 16.96 1.26
N ASP A 60 -0.35 15.93 0.85
CA ASP A 60 -1.46 16.01 -0.09
C ASP A 60 -2.65 15.14 0.33
N ILE A 61 -2.65 14.71 1.60
CA ILE A 61 -3.74 13.97 2.23
C ILE A 61 -4.55 14.89 3.14
N ILE A 62 -5.85 14.63 3.20
CA ILE A 62 -6.80 15.21 4.14
C ILE A 62 -7.57 14.05 4.77
N VAL A 63 -7.64 14.03 6.10
CA VAL A 63 -8.55 13.13 6.82
C VAL A 63 -9.90 13.81 6.89
N SER A 64 -10.91 13.21 6.28
CA SER A 64 -12.24 13.82 6.18
C SER A 64 -13.25 13.28 7.19
N ASP A 65 -13.02 12.09 7.72
CA ASP A 65 -14.07 11.30 8.39
C ASP A 65 -13.43 10.23 9.29
N GLY A 66 -13.55 10.40 10.61
CA GLY A 66 -12.98 9.47 11.60
C GLY A 66 -13.75 8.15 11.70
N GLU A 67 -15.07 8.19 11.56
CA GLU A 67 -15.92 7.00 11.60
C GLU A 67 -15.60 6.07 10.42
N LYS A 68 -15.42 6.64 9.22
CA LYS A 68 -14.98 5.86 8.06
C LYS A 68 -13.57 5.28 8.22
N TYR A 69 -12.68 6.00 8.89
CA TYR A 69 -11.36 5.48 9.22
C TYR A 69 -11.50 4.24 10.11
N GLU A 70 -12.22 4.34 11.24
CA GLU A 70 -12.42 3.23 12.18
C GLU A 70 -13.08 2.02 11.49
N ASN A 71 -14.17 2.26 10.74
CA ASN A 71 -14.87 1.21 9.99
C ASN A 71 -13.95 0.52 8.96
N ALA A 72 -13.05 1.26 8.31
CA ALA A 72 -12.11 0.68 7.35
C ALA A 72 -11.04 -0.17 8.03
N VAL A 73 -10.54 0.25 9.21
CA VAL A 73 -9.60 -0.56 10.00
C VAL A 73 -10.28 -1.81 10.52
N GLU A 74 -11.50 -1.71 11.03
CA GLU A 74 -12.27 -2.86 11.51
C GLU A 74 -12.54 -3.86 10.38
N TYR A 75 -13.00 -3.38 9.22
CA TYR A 75 -13.17 -4.21 8.03
C TYR A 75 -11.87 -4.93 7.66
N PHE A 76 -10.75 -4.23 7.64
CA PHE A 76 -9.45 -4.82 7.34
C PHE A 76 -9.06 -5.91 8.36
N MET A 77 -9.25 -5.65 9.65
CA MET A 77 -8.96 -6.63 10.71
C MET A 77 -9.78 -7.90 10.57
N GLN A 78 -11.08 -7.76 10.31
CA GLN A 78 -12.02 -8.88 10.25
C GLN A 78 -11.83 -9.74 8.99
N ASN A 79 -11.31 -9.15 7.91
CA ASN A 79 -11.21 -9.84 6.61
C ASN A 79 -9.77 -10.26 6.26
N THR A 80 -8.77 -9.88 7.05
CA THR A 80 -7.39 -10.37 6.89
C THR A 80 -7.10 -11.53 7.83
N ALA A 81 -6.12 -12.37 7.46
CA ALA A 81 -5.55 -13.31 8.40
C ALA A 81 -5.01 -12.56 9.64
N GLU A 82 -5.39 -13.04 10.82
CA GLU A 82 -5.05 -12.40 12.11
C GLU A 82 -3.55 -12.42 12.38
N ASN A 83 -2.88 -13.52 12.02
CA ASN A 83 -1.47 -13.76 12.27
C ASN A 83 -0.87 -14.70 11.20
N GLU A 84 0.42 -15.00 11.33
CA GLU A 84 1.14 -15.85 10.38
C GLU A 84 0.53 -17.26 10.24
N GLU A 85 0.12 -17.87 11.35
CA GLU A 85 -0.38 -19.25 11.36
C GLU A 85 -1.70 -19.40 10.60
N LYS A 86 -2.52 -18.34 10.61
CA LYS A 86 -3.81 -18.28 9.89
C LYS A 86 -3.67 -17.77 8.46
N PHE A 87 -2.48 -17.34 8.04
CA PHE A 87 -2.27 -16.85 6.68
C PHE A 87 -2.23 -18.01 5.68
N SER A 88 -3.00 -17.87 4.61
CA SER A 88 -3.01 -18.79 3.48
C SER A 88 -3.14 -18.02 2.17
N GLY A 89 -2.13 -18.14 1.30
CA GLY A 89 -2.19 -17.54 -0.04
C GLY A 89 -3.35 -18.12 -0.87
N GLU A 90 -3.72 -19.38 -0.65
CA GLU A 90 -4.88 -19.97 -1.31
C GLU A 90 -6.20 -19.31 -0.87
N ASP A 91 -6.33 -18.97 0.40
CA ASP A 91 -7.54 -18.33 0.91
C ASP A 91 -7.70 -16.90 0.37
N ILE A 92 -6.60 -16.23 0.05
CA ILE A 92 -6.62 -14.95 -0.68
C ILE A 92 -7.06 -15.14 -2.13
N VAL A 93 -6.47 -16.12 -2.84
CA VAL A 93 -6.84 -16.41 -4.25
C VAL A 93 -8.31 -16.83 -4.38
N LYS A 94 -8.81 -17.59 -3.39
CA LYS A 94 -10.21 -18.04 -3.27
C LYS A 94 -11.13 -16.98 -2.66
N GLU A 95 -10.64 -15.76 -2.41
CA GLU A 95 -11.40 -14.62 -1.88
C GLU A 95 -12.09 -14.88 -0.52
N LYS A 96 -11.55 -15.80 0.29
CA LYS A 96 -12.01 -16.02 1.66
C LYS A 96 -11.45 -14.98 2.63
N HIS A 97 -10.21 -14.55 2.39
CA HIS A 97 -9.58 -13.44 3.10
C HIS A 97 -9.09 -12.41 2.07
N ILE A 98 -8.98 -11.15 2.49
CA ILE A 98 -8.25 -10.13 1.75
C ILE A 98 -6.75 -10.19 2.08
N SER A 99 -5.94 -9.57 1.22
CA SER A 99 -4.48 -9.48 1.44
C SER A 99 -4.16 -8.77 2.77
N PRO A 100 -3.21 -9.28 3.58
CA PRO A 100 -2.76 -8.65 4.82
C PRO A 100 -1.93 -7.37 4.58
N ILE A 101 -1.78 -6.96 3.32
CA ILE A 101 -1.27 -5.66 2.90
C ILE A 101 -2.09 -5.18 1.70
N MET A 102 -2.66 -3.98 1.80
CA MET A 102 -3.44 -3.35 0.76
C MET A 102 -2.88 -1.97 0.45
N PHE A 103 -2.63 -1.73 -0.83
CA PHE A 103 -2.23 -0.43 -1.34
C PHE A 103 -3.45 0.31 -1.88
N MET A 104 -3.37 1.64 -1.87
CA MET A 104 -4.33 2.46 -2.62
C MET A 104 -4.25 2.12 -4.12
N THR A 105 -5.39 2.15 -4.80
CA THR A 105 -5.47 1.95 -6.25
C THR A 105 -5.72 3.25 -7.00
N THR A 106 -5.20 3.33 -8.22
CA THR A 106 -5.33 4.47 -9.14
C THR A 106 -5.68 4.00 -10.56
N SER A 107 -6.26 4.91 -11.34
CA SER A 107 -6.50 4.73 -12.77
C SER A 107 -5.26 5.00 -13.62
N GLU A 108 -4.25 5.67 -13.07
CA GLU A 108 -3.04 6.06 -13.80
C GLU A 108 -1.92 5.05 -13.59
N CYS A 109 -1.36 4.55 -14.70
CA CYS A 109 -0.23 3.63 -14.63
C CYS A 109 1.07 4.43 -14.63
N TYR A 110 1.75 4.46 -13.48
CA TYR A 110 3.04 5.12 -13.34
C TYR A 110 3.99 4.27 -12.48
N ALA A 111 4.93 3.59 -13.13
CA ALA A 111 5.88 2.70 -12.47
C ALA A 111 7.29 2.88 -13.07
N PRO A 112 7.97 4.00 -12.78
CA PRO A 112 9.30 4.30 -13.34
C PRO A 112 10.38 3.28 -12.95
N GLN A 113 10.16 2.50 -11.88
CA GLN A 113 11.07 1.44 -11.44
C GLN A 113 11.08 0.23 -12.38
N LEU A 114 10.07 0.07 -13.26
CA LEU A 114 10.11 -0.97 -14.30
C LEU A 114 11.32 -0.80 -15.21
N ASP A 115 11.87 0.41 -15.32
CA ASP A 115 13.10 0.69 -16.06
C ASP A 115 14.32 -0.07 -15.54
N LEU A 116 14.32 -0.46 -14.26
CA LEU A 116 15.42 -1.21 -13.65
C LEU A 116 15.21 -2.73 -13.76
N LEU A 117 13.97 -3.18 -13.93
CA LEU A 117 13.60 -4.59 -13.92
C LEU A 117 13.47 -5.18 -15.31
N MET A 118 13.27 -4.35 -16.34
CA MET A 118 13.01 -4.82 -17.69
C MET A 118 13.44 -3.84 -18.77
N ASN A 119 14.16 -4.39 -19.76
CA ASN A 119 14.40 -3.72 -21.03
C ASN A 119 13.11 -3.76 -21.85
N SER A 120 12.57 -2.59 -22.17
CA SER A 120 11.38 -2.40 -23.00
C SER A 120 11.67 -1.37 -24.08
N ASP A 121 11.12 -1.57 -25.28
CA ASP A 121 11.17 -0.58 -26.35
C ASP A 121 10.33 0.68 -26.04
N HIS A 122 9.47 0.61 -25.00
CA HIS A 122 8.65 1.72 -24.53
C HIS A 122 9.46 2.67 -23.64
N LYS A 123 9.96 3.77 -24.23
CA LYS A 123 10.79 4.76 -23.51
C LYS A 123 10.04 5.50 -22.40
N GLU A 124 8.76 5.82 -22.60
CA GLU A 124 7.94 6.53 -21.62
C GLU A 124 7.44 5.62 -20.49
N HIS A 125 7.57 6.07 -19.24
CA HIS A 125 7.20 5.28 -18.05
C HIS A 125 5.74 4.82 -18.07
N VAL A 126 4.82 5.67 -18.54
CA VAL A 126 3.39 5.34 -18.60
C VAL A 126 3.13 4.21 -19.60
N GLN A 127 3.72 4.30 -20.80
CA GLN A 127 3.54 3.28 -21.83
C GLN A 127 4.08 1.92 -21.39
N ARG A 128 5.25 1.93 -20.74
CA ARG A 128 5.88 0.71 -20.21
C ARG A 128 5.04 0.08 -19.11
N CYS A 129 4.52 0.90 -18.20
CA CYS A 129 3.62 0.46 -17.14
C CYS A 129 2.37 -0.20 -17.73
N LEU A 130 1.69 0.48 -18.67
CA LEU A 130 0.49 -0.06 -19.33
C LEU A 130 0.80 -1.39 -20.03
N TRP A 131 1.92 -1.47 -20.74
CA TRP A 131 2.34 -2.69 -21.41
C TRP A 131 2.55 -3.83 -20.41
N PHE A 132 3.27 -3.58 -19.31
CA PHE A 132 3.56 -4.58 -18.27
C PHE A 132 2.27 -5.18 -17.69
N PHE A 133 1.34 -4.32 -17.25
CA PHE A 133 0.07 -4.78 -16.69
C PHE A 133 -0.80 -5.46 -17.75
N ASN A 134 -0.84 -4.96 -19.00
CA ASN A 134 -1.58 -5.62 -20.07
C ASN A 134 -1.05 -7.03 -20.39
N VAL A 135 0.26 -7.22 -20.36
CA VAL A 135 0.87 -8.56 -20.51
C VAL A 135 0.47 -9.45 -19.33
N GLY A 136 0.53 -8.92 -18.11
CA GLY A 136 0.07 -9.62 -16.91
C GLY A 136 -1.39 -10.06 -17.03
N TYR A 137 -2.31 -9.14 -17.33
CA TYR A 137 -3.73 -9.42 -17.50
C TYR A 137 -4.04 -10.40 -18.63
N ARG A 138 -3.27 -10.41 -19.73
CA ARG A 138 -3.43 -11.44 -20.78
C ARG A 138 -2.99 -12.81 -20.31
N LYS A 139 -1.94 -12.89 -19.49
CA LYS A 139 -1.47 -14.16 -18.92
C LYS A 139 -2.50 -14.77 -17.97
N GLU A 140 -3.32 -13.95 -17.34
CA GLU A 140 -4.44 -14.39 -16.51
C GLU A 140 -5.52 -15.17 -17.26
N GLU A 141 -5.52 -15.20 -18.60
CA GLU A 141 -6.38 -16.11 -19.37
C GLU A 141 -5.90 -17.57 -19.31
N ASP A 142 -4.65 -17.81 -18.90
CA ASP A 142 -4.10 -19.16 -18.73
C ASP A 142 -4.56 -19.78 -17.40
N LYS A 143 -5.46 -20.76 -17.51
CA LYS A 143 -6.04 -21.52 -16.37
C LYS A 143 -5.01 -22.27 -15.52
N LYS A 144 -3.75 -22.37 -15.96
CA LYS A 144 -2.66 -23.01 -15.20
C LYS A 144 -1.95 -22.05 -14.26
N LEU A 145 -2.17 -20.75 -14.39
CA LEU A 145 -1.55 -19.75 -13.52
C LEU A 145 -2.40 -19.52 -12.26
N PRO A 146 -1.79 -19.10 -11.14
CA PRO A 146 -2.49 -18.85 -9.88
C PRO A 146 -3.45 -17.65 -9.90
N HIS A 147 -3.68 -17.04 -11.07
CA HIS A 147 -4.54 -15.90 -11.32
C HIS A 147 -4.40 -14.74 -10.30
N LEU A 148 -3.24 -14.10 -10.29
CA LEU A 148 -2.83 -13.12 -9.27
C LEU A 148 -3.22 -11.69 -9.64
N LEU A 149 -3.45 -11.41 -10.92
CA LEU A 149 -3.82 -10.09 -11.43
C LEU A 149 -5.28 -10.06 -11.88
N LYS A 150 -6.17 -9.58 -11.02
CA LYS A 150 -7.57 -9.34 -11.38
C LYS A 150 -7.79 -7.88 -11.75
N SER A 151 -8.52 -7.62 -12.84
CA SER A 151 -9.01 -6.27 -13.10
C SER A 151 -10.07 -5.94 -12.06
N PRO A 152 -9.87 -4.90 -11.23
CA PRO A 152 -10.76 -4.65 -10.11
C PRO A 152 -12.08 -4.02 -10.60
N PRO A 153 -13.22 -4.34 -9.96
CA PRO A 153 -14.52 -3.73 -10.28
C PRO A 153 -14.53 -2.20 -10.17
N SER A 154 -13.61 -1.63 -9.39
CA SER A 154 -13.45 -0.19 -9.20
C SER A 154 -12.94 0.56 -10.43
N GLY A 155 -12.47 -0.16 -11.47
CA GLY A 155 -11.85 0.45 -12.65
C GLY A 155 -10.48 1.10 -12.38
N LYS A 156 -9.87 0.82 -11.22
CA LYS A 156 -8.54 1.33 -10.81
C LYS A 156 -7.54 0.17 -10.70
N PRO A 157 -6.96 -0.28 -11.82
CA PRO A 157 -6.15 -1.49 -11.85
C PRO A 157 -4.73 -1.33 -11.29
N TYR A 158 -4.26 -0.10 -11.10
CA TYR A 158 -2.85 0.15 -10.78
C TYR A 158 -2.67 0.48 -9.29
N LEU A 159 -1.55 0.03 -8.74
CA LEU A 159 -1.18 0.28 -7.36
C LEU A 159 -0.57 1.69 -7.22
N SER A 160 -0.84 2.34 -6.10
CA SER A 160 -0.19 3.57 -5.67
C SER A 160 0.54 3.31 -4.35
N ALA A 161 1.85 3.58 -4.33
CA ALA A 161 2.69 3.45 -3.14
C ALA A 161 2.50 4.59 -2.13
N CYS A 162 1.63 5.57 -2.43
CA CYS A 162 1.38 6.74 -1.59
C CYS A 162 0.77 6.36 -0.24
N ASN A 163 -0.18 5.42 -0.24
CA ASN A 163 -0.90 5.02 0.96
C ASN A 163 -1.11 3.51 1.00
N LEU A 164 -1.00 2.91 2.19
CA LEU A 164 -1.27 1.49 2.41
C LEU A 164 -1.78 1.24 3.82
N ILE A 165 -2.48 0.12 3.99
CA ILE A 165 -2.80 -0.51 5.27
C ILE A 165 -2.23 -1.93 5.26
N ALA A 166 -1.60 -2.35 6.35
CA ALA A 166 -1.02 -3.68 6.46
C ALA A 166 -1.03 -4.20 7.89
N ARG A 167 -1.10 -5.53 8.05
CA ARG A 167 -0.59 -6.20 9.25
C ARG A 167 0.93 -5.95 9.32
N VAL A 168 1.47 -5.70 10.50
CA VAL A 168 2.90 -5.42 10.69
C VAL A 168 3.77 -6.57 10.17
N LEU A 169 3.35 -7.83 10.37
CA LEU A 169 4.00 -8.99 9.77
C LEU A 169 4.13 -8.88 8.23
N ALA A 170 3.04 -8.54 7.54
CA ALA A 170 3.03 -8.43 6.09
C ALA A 170 3.87 -7.23 5.63
N PHE A 171 3.86 -6.13 6.38
CA PHE A 171 4.70 -4.98 6.11
C PHE A 171 6.19 -5.29 6.24
N LYS A 172 6.60 -6.02 7.29
CA LYS A 172 7.99 -6.50 7.49
C LYS A 172 8.46 -7.33 6.29
N ARG A 173 7.64 -8.29 5.86
CA ARG A 173 7.95 -9.13 4.68
C ARG A 173 8.04 -8.32 3.40
N PHE A 174 7.17 -7.32 3.24
CA PHE A 174 7.20 -6.42 2.09
C PHE A 174 8.49 -5.58 2.07
N GLU A 175 8.91 -5.02 3.20
CA GLU A 175 10.14 -4.22 3.27
C GLU A 175 11.39 -5.06 2.99
N TYR A 176 11.49 -6.27 3.56
CA TYR A 176 12.63 -7.16 3.34
C TYR A 176 12.66 -7.83 1.95
N ALA A 177 11.60 -7.72 1.16
CA ALA A 177 11.58 -8.26 -0.20
C ALA A 177 12.40 -7.44 -1.20
N PHE A 178 12.86 -6.24 -0.81
CA PHE A 178 13.60 -5.28 -1.65
C PHE A 178 14.85 -4.77 -0.93
#